data_AF-A0A819YWQ3-F1
#
_entry.id   AF-A0A819YWQ3-F1
#
_cell.length_a   1.000
_cell.length_b   1.000
_cell.length_c   1.000
_cell.angle_alpha   90.00
_cell.angle_beta   90.00
_cell.angle_gamma   90.00
#
_symmetry.space_group_name_H-M   'P 1'
#
loop_
_entity.id
_entity.type
_entity.pdbx_description
1 polymer ?
#
loop_
_entity_poly.entity_id
_entity_poly.type
_entity_poly.pdbx_seq_one_letter_code
_entity_poly.pdbx_strand_id
1 'polypeptide(L)'
;MKRKILCSSADIECPWTGLYEEYQEHLKTCPYTALRAMLSQIIANNKQLTEQVNQQQIQIDTAKSSIPNNSSSSATNVLCDNCSDCWRGAVRGSYFRGRLGGGFQP
;
A
#
# COMPACT_ATOMS: atom_id res chain seq x y z
N MET A 1 6.76 -12.97 58.15
CA MET A 1 6.39 -11.93 57.15
C MET A 1 5.73 -12.63 55.96
N LYS A 2 4.51 -12.26 55.56
CA LYS A 2 3.87 -12.83 54.35
C LYS A 2 4.38 -12.08 53.11
N ARG A 3 4.77 -12.80 52.05
CA ARG A 3 5.25 -12.21 50.78
C ARG A 3 4.04 -11.80 49.92
N LYS A 4 4.07 -10.57 49.38
CA LYS A 4 3.11 -10.12 48.37
C LYS A 4 3.50 -10.65 46.99
N ILE A 5 2.53 -11.05 46.20
CA ILE A 5 2.70 -11.51 44.82
C ILE A 5 2.08 -10.52 43.83
N LEU A 6 2.60 -10.53 42.61
CA LEU A 6 2.13 -9.71 41.50
C LEU A 6 1.00 -10.44 40.74
N CYS A 7 0.14 -9.69 40.06
CA CYS A 7 -0.83 -10.24 39.13
C CYS A 7 -0.14 -11.00 37.97
N SER A 8 -0.81 -12.01 37.41
CA SER A 8 -0.35 -12.66 36.16
C SER A 8 -0.24 -11.68 35.00
N SER A 9 -1.09 -10.65 34.98
CA SER A 9 -1.14 -9.59 33.97
C SER A 9 -0.27 -8.38 34.33
N ALA A 10 0.78 -8.57 35.15
CA ALA A 10 1.72 -7.50 35.48
C ALA A 10 2.53 -7.02 34.26
N ASP A 11 2.68 -7.85 33.22
CA ASP A 11 3.32 -7.50 31.95
C ASP A 11 2.55 -6.45 31.13
N ILE A 12 1.23 -6.34 31.37
CA ILE A 12 0.39 -5.27 30.82
C ILE A 12 -0.02 -4.27 31.92
N GLU A 13 0.86 -4.13 32.91
CA GLU A 13 0.79 -3.11 33.96
C GLU A 13 -0.46 -3.20 34.86
N CYS A 14 -0.92 -4.41 35.16
CA CYS A 14 -1.94 -4.58 36.20
C CYS A 14 -1.40 -4.08 37.56
N PRO A 15 -2.07 -3.12 38.23
CA PRO A 15 -1.57 -2.53 39.47
C PRO A 15 -1.75 -3.41 40.70
N TRP A 16 -2.46 -4.55 40.56
CA TRP A 16 -2.79 -5.40 41.69
C TRP A 16 -1.57 -6.12 42.25
N THR A 17 -1.39 -6.01 43.57
CA THR A 17 -0.41 -6.78 44.34
C THR A 17 -1.05 -7.20 45.65
N GLY A 18 -0.93 -8.47 46.03
CA GLY A 18 -1.70 -9.02 47.15
C GLY A 18 -1.10 -10.30 47.73
N LEU A 19 -1.78 -10.89 48.70
CA LEU A 19 -1.39 -12.18 49.26
C LEU A 19 -1.81 -13.33 48.31
N TYR A 20 -1.16 -14.48 48.46
CA TYR A 20 -1.51 -15.67 47.67
C TYR A 20 -2.97 -16.11 47.87
N GLU A 21 -3.50 -15.89 49.07
CA GLU A 21 -4.90 -16.18 49.45
C GLU A 21 -5.91 -15.37 48.61
N GLU A 22 -5.59 -14.11 48.31
CA GLU A 22 -6.46 -13.17 47.56
C GLU A 22 -6.29 -13.28 46.04
N TYR A 23 -5.18 -13.88 45.59
CA TYR A 23 -4.80 -13.93 44.19
C TYR A 23 -5.80 -14.69 43.32
N GLN A 24 -6.32 -15.81 43.81
CA GLN A 24 -7.29 -16.63 43.07
C GLN A 24 -8.62 -15.90 42.87
N GLU A 25 -9.02 -15.07 43.84
CA GLU A 25 -10.22 -14.24 43.71
C GLU A 25 -9.98 -13.08 42.74
N HIS A 26 -8.83 -12.42 42.85
CA HIS A 26 -8.43 -11.37 41.92
C HIS A 26 -8.41 -11.86 40.46
N LEU A 27 -7.87 -13.05 40.18
CA LEU A 27 -7.81 -13.58 38.80
C LEU A 27 -9.18 -13.73 38.14
N LYS A 28 -10.24 -13.99 38.92
CA LYS A 28 -11.62 -14.12 38.41
C LYS A 28 -12.22 -12.79 37.98
N THR A 29 -11.80 -11.70 38.61
CA THR A 29 -12.36 -10.35 38.42
C THR A 29 -11.38 -9.38 37.76
N CYS A 30 -10.13 -9.82 37.51
CA CYS A 30 -9.10 -8.97 36.96
C CYS A 30 -9.43 -8.57 35.50
N PRO A 31 -9.64 -7.27 35.22
CA PRO A 31 -9.97 -6.81 33.88
C PRO A 31 -8.80 -7.01 32.90
N TYR A 32 -7.57 -7.00 33.41
CA TYR A 32 -6.36 -7.20 32.62
C TYR A 32 -6.25 -8.61 32.06
N THR A 33 -6.81 -9.62 32.74
CA THR A 33 -6.83 -10.99 32.21
C THR A 33 -7.62 -11.07 30.90
N ALA A 34 -8.80 -10.42 30.83
CA ALA A 34 -9.60 -10.36 29.61
C ALA A 34 -8.92 -9.51 28.52
N LEU A 35 -8.34 -8.37 28.90
CA LEU A 35 -7.56 -7.52 27.98
C LEU A 35 -6.40 -8.28 27.34
N ARG A 36 -5.70 -9.12 28.10
CA ARG A 36 -4.57 -9.90 27.60
C ARG A 36 -4.98 -10.87 26.49
N ALA A 37 -6.13 -11.53 26.62
CA ALA A 37 -6.65 -12.40 25.58
C ALA A 37 -6.96 -11.61 24.29
N MET A 38 -7.63 -10.46 24.41
CA MET A 38 -7.93 -9.59 23.27
C MET A 38 -6.67 -9.03 22.60
N LEU A 39 -5.70 -8.56 23.39
CA LEU A 39 -4.42 -8.06 22.87
C LEU A 39 -3.67 -9.16 22.10
N SER A 40 -3.66 -10.38 22.62
CA SER A 40 -3.03 -11.53 21.95
C SER A 40 -3.68 -11.80 20.58
N GLN A 41 -5.01 -11.70 20.50
CA GLN A 41 -5.74 -11.85 19.24
C GLN A 41 -5.43 -10.72 18.26
N ILE A 42 -5.41 -9.46 18.72
CA ILE A 42 -5.07 -8.31 17.87
C ILE A 42 -3.64 -8.43 17.32
N ILE A 43 -2.68 -8.83 18.16
CA ILE A 43 -1.30 -9.05 17.72
C ILE A 43 -1.22 -10.16 16.66
N ALA A 44 -1.95 -11.27 16.85
CA ALA A 44 -2.00 -12.35 15.87
C ALA A 44 -2.58 -11.87 14.53
N ASN A 45 -3.68 -11.12 14.57
CA ASN A 45 -4.31 -10.56 13.37
C ASN A 45 -3.39 -9.58 12.64
N ASN A 46 -2.71 -8.69 13.37
CA ASN A 46 -1.77 -7.75 12.76
C ASN A 46 -0.61 -8.47 12.06
N LYS A 47 -0.09 -9.55 12.65
CA LYS A 47 0.94 -10.39 11.99
C LYS A 47 0.41 -10.99 10.70
N GLN A 48 -0.80 -11.53 10.70
CA GLN A 48 -1.43 -12.09 9.51
C GLN A 48 -1.66 -11.04 8.42
N LEU A 49 -2.18 -9.86 8.78
CA LEU A 49 -2.41 -8.77 7.84
C LEU A 49 -1.10 -8.25 7.24
N THR A 50 -0.05 -8.14 8.06
CA THR A 50 1.28 -7.74 7.58
C THR A 50 1.81 -8.72 6.54
N GLU A 51 1.66 -10.02 6.81
CA GLU A 51 2.06 -11.07 5.87
C GLU A 51 1.25 -10.99 4.56
N GLN A 52 -0.06 -10.77 4.63
CA GLN A 52 -0.91 -10.60 3.44
C GLN A 52 -0.50 -9.38 2.61
N VAL A 53 -0.21 -8.24 3.25
CA VAL A 53 0.26 -7.04 2.56
C VAL A 53 1.59 -7.29 1.86
N ASN A 54 2.53 -7.96 2.52
CA ASN A 54 3.82 -8.32 1.91
C ASN A 54 3.63 -9.23 0.68
N GLN A 55 2.75 -10.23 0.78
CA GLN A 55 2.45 -11.12 -0.34
C GLN A 55 1.80 -10.39 -1.52
N GLN A 56 0.86 -9.48 -1.25
CA GLN A 56 0.25 -8.65 -2.28
C GLN A 56 1.28 -7.74 -2.95
N GLN A 57 2.20 -7.16 -2.17
CA GLN A 57 3.26 -6.32 -2.72
C GLN A 57 4.16 -7.09 -3.69
N ILE A 58 4.57 -8.31 -3.33
CA ILE A 58 5.35 -9.20 -4.22
C ILE A 58 4.59 -9.49 -5.53
N GLN A 59 3.27 -9.73 -5.45
CA GLN A 59 2.45 -9.94 -6.63
C GLN A 59 2.39 -8.70 -7.52
N ILE A 60 2.24 -7.51 -6.93
CA ILE A 60 2.24 -6.23 -7.65
C ILE A 60 3.58 -6.03 -8.38
N ASP A 61 4.70 -6.27 -7.71
CA ASP A 61 6.03 -6.07 -8.29
C ASP A 61 6.31 -7.09 -9.42
N THR A 62 5.83 -8.32 -9.26
CA THR A 62 5.87 -9.34 -10.31
C THR A 62 5.00 -8.97 -11.50
N ALA A 63 3.78 -8.48 -11.27
CA ALA A 63 2.89 -8.03 -12.33
C ALA A 63 3.47 -6.82 -13.09
N LYS A 64 4.06 -5.85 -12.39
CA LYS A 64 4.70 -4.69 -13.01
C LYS A 64 5.87 -5.05 -13.91
N SER A 65 6.68 -6.06 -13.53
CA SER A 65 7.80 -6.51 -14.36
C SER A 65 7.39 -7.32 -15.58
N SER A 66 6.18 -7.88 -15.60
CA SER A 66 5.61 -8.61 -16.75
C SER A 66 4.80 -7.73 -17.71
N ILE A 67 4.57 -6.45 -17.39
CA ILE A 67 4.06 -5.48 -18.35
C ILE A 67 5.24 -5.07 -19.26
N PRO A 68 5.27 -5.47 -20.54
CA PRO A 68 6.28 -4.95 -21.45
C PRO A 68 6.09 -3.45 -21.55
N ASN A 69 7.15 -2.68 -21.26
CA ASN A 69 7.25 -1.27 -21.62
C ASN A 69 7.23 -1.18 -23.15
N ASN A 70 6.05 -1.25 -23.75
CA ASN A 70 5.83 -0.90 -25.13
C ASN A 70 5.77 0.64 -25.22
N SER A 71 6.85 1.28 -24.80
CA SER A 71 7.11 2.71 -24.94
C SER A 71 8.37 2.94 -25.78
N SER A 72 8.55 2.10 -26.80
CA SER A 72 9.48 2.34 -27.90
C SER A 72 9.12 1.48 -29.11
N SER A 73 8.02 1.85 -29.80
CA SER A 73 7.96 1.90 -31.27
C SER A 73 6.61 2.49 -31.75
N SER A 74 6.72 3.65 -32.40
CA SER A 74 5.82 4.09 -33.48
C SER A 74 4.46 4.71 -33.13
N ALA A 75 4.51 5.92 -32.58
CA ALA A 75 3.89 7.08 -33.24
C ALA A 75 4.48 8.35 -32.62
N THR A 76 5.40 9.00 -33.32
CA THR A 76 5.70 10.42 -33.07
C THR A 76 4.49 11.25 -33.49
N ASN A 77 3.40 11.18 -32.74
CA ASN A 77 2.54 12.34 -32.57
C ASN A 77 3.28 13.24 -31.60
N VAL A 78 4.25 13.98 -32.15
CA VAL A 78 4.70 15.21 -31.54
C VAL A 78 3.45 16.08 -31.48
N LEU A 79 2.81 16.11 -30.33
CA LEU A 79 1.91 17.19 -29.98
C LEU A 79 2.79 18.43 -29.98
N CYS A 80 2.75 19.17 -31.08
CA CYS A 80 3.47 20.42 -31.23
C CYS A 80 2.81 21.46 -30.31
N ASP A 81 3.09 21.41 -29.01
CA ASP A 81 2.58 22.38 -28.02
C ASP A 81 3.23 23.77 -28.14
N ASN A 82 4.06 24.00 -29.16
CA ASN A 82 4.50 25.34 -29.55
C ASN A 82 4.63 25.46 -31.09
N CYS A 83 3.76 26.28 -31.67
CA CYS A 83 3.58 26.48 -33.12
C CYS A 83 4.69 27.28 -33.84
N SER A 84 5.91 27.39 -33.33
CA SER A 84 6.97 28.19 -33.96
C SER A 84 7.93 27.42 -34.88
N ASP A 85 8.07 26.10 -34.72
CA ASP A 85 9.08 25.32 -35.48
C ASP A 85 8.53 24.57 -36.71
N CYS A 86 7.22 24.55 -36.91
CA CYS A 86 6.61 23.83 -38.02
C CYS A 86 6.81 24.51 -39.40
N TRP A 87 7.29 25.76 -39.45
CA TRP A 87 7.48 26.51 -40.69
C TRP A 87 8.88 26.40 -41.32
N ARG A 88 9.87 25.82 -40.64
CA ARG A 88 11.23 25.69 -41.23
C ARG A 88 11.38 24.55 -42.23
N GLY A 89 10.43 23.60 -42.28
CA GLY A 89 10.42 22.50 -43.25
C GLY A 89 10.02 22.94 -44.67
N ALA A 90 9.32 24.06 -44.82
CA ALA A 90 8.83 24.55 -46.11
C ALA A 90 9.95 25.15 -47.01
N VAL A 91 11.13 25.44 -46.45
CA VAL A 91 12.24 26.08 -47.19
C VAL A 91 13.15 25.05 -47.90
N ARG A 92 12.93 23.74 -47.72
CA ARG A 92 13.74 22.68 -48.34
C ARG A 92 12.95 21.67 -49.19
N GLY A 93 11.95 22.17 -49.91
CA GLY A 93 11.52 21.57 -51.20
C GLY A 93 11.11 20.10 -51.20
N SER A 94 10.49 19.59 -50.13
CA SER A 94 10.02 18.20 -50.09
C SER A 94 8.49 18.18 -50.11
N TYR A 95 7.92 18.13 -51.32
CA TYR A 95 6.48 18.07 -51.56
C TYR A 95 5.93 16.71 -51.10
N PHE A 96 5.15 16.68 -50.02
CA PHE A 96 4.34 15.50 -49.69
C PHE A 96 3.19 15.40 -50.68
N ARG A 97 3.27 14.38 -51.54
CA ARG A 97 2.24 14.03 -52.50
C ARG A 97 1.14 13.27 -51.76
N GLY A 98 -0.07 13.82 -51.76
CA GLY A 98 -1.28 13.04 -51.51
C GLY A 98 -2.17 13.63 -50.42
N ARG A 99 -3.23 14.34 -50.85
CA ARG A 99 -4.63 13.87 -50.79
C ARG A 99 -5.53 15.06 -51.16
N LEU A 100 -5.71 15.30 -52.47
CA LEU A 100 -6.85 16.10 -52.95
C LEU A 100 -8.10 15.31 -52.53
N GLY A 101 -9.01 15.81 -51.71
CA GLY A 101 -9.53 17.17 -51.71
C GLY A 101 -10.90 17.09 -52.36
N GLY A 102 -11.86 16.53 -51.64
CA GLY A 102 -13.25 16.46 -52.05
C GLY A 102 -13.86 17.86 -52.02
N GLY A 103 -14.40 18.25 -53.17
CA GLY A 103 -15.54 19.14 -53.40
C GLY A 103 -15.75 20.35 -52.49
N PHE A 104 -15.60 21.54 -53.06
CA PHE A 104 -16.54 22.63 -52.80
C PHE A 104 -16.73 23.46 -54.07
N GLN A 105 -17.98 23.49 -54.54
CA GLN A 105 -18.60 24.41 -55.51
C GLN A 105 -19.78 25.07 -54.76
N PRO A 106 -20.40 26.15 -55.25
CA PRO A 106 -20.08 26.97 -56.43
C PRO A 106 -19.45 28.34 -56.10
#